data_AF-A0AA42PNP4-F1
#
_entry.id   AF-A0AA42PNP4-F1
#
_cell.length_a   1.000
_cell.length_b   1.000
_cell.length_c   1.000
_cell.angle_alpha   90.00
_cell.angle_beta   90.00
_cell.angle_gamma   90.00
#
_symmetry.space_group_name_H-M   'P 1'
#
loop_
_entity.id
_entity.type
_entity.pdbx_description
1 polymer ?
#
loop_
_entity_poly.entity_id
_entity_poly.type
_entity_poly.pdbx_seq_one_letter_code
_entity_poly.pdbx_strand_id
1 'polypeptide(L)'
;MTDDISQQSHQPPDKATVVVNDRSYVVADATPTGRQILATAGLRPETAYALIAWPATGPTREIGLDEVLHLRHSEEPATFFAAESDGVSYFMLDDERFAWAGPLTLKITKRIGRIGPEREVWIERQNVPDQPFHQEVTVDLAAPGLERFYTKVARRTWYLDIQGERTEWDKQLVPVREAMEAAGADLTKEYTILFKFVGGKRETVELTDTLDLGREGIERLWYRPRKVNNGEAASMRRAFSLLDQDVEFLDGTAWGWQTFDEGRRWLVVDSYPLPAGYTTNACRIAVEVPAQYPTAEIDMFYCHPPLALASGVPLAACEHIETIDGLQWQRWSRHRDPTAPWVPGKDNVRTHFGLVEESLGREVGA
;
A
#
# COMPACT_ATOMS: atom_id res chain seq x y z
N MET A 1 -16.06 65.94 30.15
CA MET A 1 -15.25 64.77 29.75
C MET A 1 -16.06 63.55 30.13
N THR A 2 -17.14 63.32 29.39
CA THR A 2 -17.24 62.47 28.18
C THR A 2 -17.51 61.02 28.58
N ASP A 3 -18.81 60.75 28.73
CA ASP A 3 -19.39 59.42 28.73
C ASP A 3 -19.06 58.73 27.41
N ASP A 4 -18.36 57.61 27.50
CA ASP A 4 -18.00 56.77 26.37
C ASP A 4 -19.17 55.84 26.07
N ILE A 5 -20.07 56.30 25.20
CA ILE A 5 -21.12 55.47 24.62
C ILE A 5 -20.43 54.55 23.63
N SER A 6 -20.11 53.34 24.10
CA SER A 6 -19.76 52.21 23.23
C SER A 6 -20.86 52.01 22.19
N GLN A 7 -20.62 52.52 20.99
CA GLN A 7 -21.38 52.20 19.80
C GLN A 7 -21.24 50.71 19.55
N GLN A 8 -22.19 49.92 20.02
CA GLN A 8 -22.45 48.60 19.43
C GLN A 8 -22.79 48.83 17.96
N SER A 9 -21.84 48.49 17.10
CA SER A 9 -22.00 48.43 15.66
C SER A 9 -23.22 47.59 15.31
N HIS A 10 -24.33 48.25 14.98
CA HIS A 10 -25.52 47.66 14.39
C HIS A 10 -25.15 46.99 13.07
N GLN A 11 -25.14 45.66 13.05
CA GLN A 11 -25.08 44.88 11.83
C GLN A 11 -26.44 45.03 11.10
N PRO A 12 -26.47 45.39 9.80
CA PRO A 12 -27.73 45.58 9.06
C PRO A 12 -28.48 44.25 8.90
N PRO A 13 -29.82 44.27 8.65
CA PRO A 13 -30.65 43.08 8.74
C PRO A 13 -30.26 42.00 7.71
N ASP A 14 -29.87 40.84 8.25
CA ASP A 14 -30.10 39.46 7.81
C ASP A 14 -29.70 38.99 6.41
N LYS A 15 -28.63 39.49 5.81
CA LYS A 15 -27.99 38.75 4.71
C LYS A 15 -27.49 37.39 5.21
N ALA A 16 -27.84 36.33 4.52
CA ALA A 16 -27.36 34.97 4.81
C ALA A 16 -26.43 34.48 3.70
N THR A 17 -25.52 33.57 4.05
CA THR A 17 -24.65 32.90 3.09
C THR A 17 -25.16 31.49 2.84
N VAL A 18 -25.25 31.10 1.57
CA VAL A 18 -25.60 29.75 1.13
C VAL A 18 -24.52 29.22 0.20
N VAL A 19 -24.38 27.90 0.14
CA VAL A 19 -23.49 27.24 -0.82
C VAL A 19 -24.36 26.51 -1.84
N VAL A 20 -24.16 26.77 -3.12
CA VAL A 20 -24.85 26.08 -4.22
C VAL A 20 -23.79 25.53 -5.17
N ASN A 21 -23.81 24.21 -5.42
CA ASN A 21 -22.83 23.53 -6.27
C ASN A 21 -21.38 23.88 -5.91
N ASP A 22 -21.06 23.75 -4.61
CA ASP A 22 -19.74 23.99 -4.03
C ASP A 22 -19.24 25.46 -4.15
N ARG A 23 -20.13 26.42 -4.44
CA ARG A 23 -19.84 27.87 -4.49
C ARG A 23 -20.70 28.67 -3.52
N SER A 24 -20.10 29.64 -2.83
CA SER A 24 -20.80 30.49 -1.87
C SER A 24 -21.49 31.68 -2.54
N TYR A 25 -22.71 31.96 -2.10
CA TYR A 25 -23.53 33.08 -2.54
C TYR A 25 -24.15 33.77 -1.33
N VAL A 26 -24.32 35.09 -1.43
CA VAL A 26 -24.99 35.90 -0.39
C VAL A 26 -26.42 36.19 -0.83
N VAL A 27 -27.39 35.68 -0.08
CA VAL A 27 -28.81 35.97 -0.29
C VAL A 27 -29.23 37.22 0.50
N ALA A 28 -30.29 37.87 0.03
CA ALA A 28 -30.73 39.17 0.53
C ALA A 28 -31.28 39.13 1.97
N ASP A 29 -31.87 38.01 2.37
CA ASP A 29 -32.46 37.79 3.70
C ASP A 29 -32.22 36.35 4.19
N ALA A 30 -32.48 36.08 5.48
CA ALA A 30 -32.32 34.77 6.11
C ALA A 30 -33.49 33.80 5.84
N THR A 31 -34.51 34.25 5.10
CA THR A 31 -35.70 33.46 4.75
C THR A 31 -35.92 33.32 3.24
N PRO A 32 -34.88 32.99 2.45
CA PRO A 32 -35.03 32.95 1.00
C PRO A 32 -35.93 31.79 0.57
N THR A 33 -36.62 32.01 -0.53
CA THR A 33 -37.28 30.94 -1.29
C THR A 33 -36.26 30.14 -2.10
N GLY A 34 -36.61 28.91 -2.48
CA GLY A 34 -35.78 28.11 -3.40
C GLY A 34 -35.48 28.86 -4.71
N ARG A 35 -36.47 29.58 -5.23
CA ARG A 35 -36.34 30.45 -6.41
C ARG A 35 -35.31 31.56 -6.18
N GLN A 36 -35.31 32.22 -5.03
CA GLN A 36 -34.32 33.24 -4.70
C GLN A 36 -32.90 32.68 -4.60
N ILE A 37 -32.73 31.45 -4.09
CA ILE A 37 -31.43 30.77 -4.04
C ILE A 37 -30.90 30.48 -5.44
N LEU A 38 -31.69 29.81 -6.29
CA LEU A 38 -31.35 29.59 -7.71
C LEU A 38 -31.08 30.91 -8.42
N ALA A 39 -31.90 31.91 -8.11
CA ALA A 39 -31.81 33.23 -8.69
C ALA A 39 -30.45 33.89 -8.40
N THR A 40 -30.02 33.81 -7.15
CA THR A 40 -28.74 34.36 -6.66
C THR A 40 -27.55 33.58 -7.22
N ALA A 41 -27.68 32.27 -7.43
CA ALA A 41 -26.67 31.43 -8.05
C ALA A 41 -26.53 31.63 -9.58
N GLY A 42 -27.35 32.49 -10.19
CA GLY A 42 -27.32 32.77 -11.63
C GLY A 42 -27.94 31.67 -12.50
N LEU A 43 -28.68 30.73 -11.92
CA LEU A 43 -29.34 29.64 -12.63
C LEU A 43 -30.68 30.13 -13.16
N ARG A 44 -30.86 30.18 -14.50
CA ARG A 44 -32.06 30.69 -15.18
C ARG A 44 -32.42 29.87 -16.43
N PRO A 45 -33.72 29.75 -16.77
CA PRO A 45 -34.87 30.11 -15.93
C PRO A 45 -34.92 29.21 -14.70
N GLU A 46 -35.33 29.72 -13.54
CA GLU A 46 -35.29 28.98 -12.27
C GLU A 46 -36.13 27.70 -12.33
N THR A 47 -37.17 27.68 -13.16
CA THR A 47 -38.06 26.52 -13.38
C THR A 47 -37.39 25.35 -14.10
N ALA A 48 -36.23 25.56 -14.72
CA ALA A 48 -35.47 24.47 -15.36
C ALA A 48 -34.58 23.70 -14.38
N TYR A 49 -34.46 24.17 -13.13
CA TYR A 49 -33.53 23.61 -12.15
C TYR A 49 -34.27 23.01 -10.96
N ALA A 50 -33.89 21.80 -10.60
CA ALA A 50 -34.19 21.22 -9.30
C ALA A 50 -33.23 21.79 -8.25
N LEU A 51 -33.76 22.19 -7.09
CA LEU A 51 -32.95 22.58 -5.93
C LEU A 51 -33.06 21.51 -4.85
N ILE A 52 -31.92 21.00 -4.41
CA ILE A 52 -31.83 19.91 -3.43
C ILE A 52 -31.03 20.41 -2.22
N ALA A 53 -31.62 20.33 -1.03
CA ALA A 53 -30.91 20.55 0.22
C ALA A 53 -29.83 19.50 0.41
N TRP A 54 -28.62 19.96 0.72
CA TRP A 54 -27.44 19.13 0.88
C TRP A 54 -26.86 19.30 2.30
N PRO A 55 -27.50 18.71 3.32
CA PRO A 55 -27.09 18.91 4.71
C PRO A 55 -25.71 18.30 5.02
N ALA A 56 -25.11 18.63 6.16
CA ALA A 56 -23.88 17.95 6.60
C ALA A 56 -24.14 16.49 7.01
N THR A 57 -25.34 16.18 7.49
CA THR A 57 -25.78 14.85 7.93
C THR A 57 -27.23 14.59 7.51
N GLY A 58 -27.60 13.33 7.32
CA GLY A 58 -28.96 12.90 6.97
C GLY A 58 -29.31 13.04 5.48
N PRO A 59 -30.60 12.84 5.14
CA PRO A 59 -31.05 12.72 3.76
C PRO A 59 -31.07 14.04 2.99
N THR A 60 -30.81 13.97 1.69
CA THR A 60 -31.09 15.08 0.76
C THR A 60 -32.58 15.21 0.53
N ARG A 61 -33.06 16.44 0.37
CA ARG A 61 -34.48 16.74 0.14
C ARG A 61 -34.65 17.79 -0.95
N GLU A 62 -35.63 17.61 -1.81
CA GLU A 62 -36.07 18.65 -2.74
C GLU A 62 -36.57 19.90 -2.00
N ILE A 63 -36.16 21.07 -2.46
CA ILE A 63 -36.68 22.37 -2.03
C ILE A 63 -37.58 22.91 -3.13
N GLY A 64 -38.84 23.17 -2.80
CA GLY A 64 -39.76 23.78 -3.75
C GLY A 64 -39.34 25.20 -4.12
N LEU A 65 -39.64 25.63 -5.36
CA LEU A 65 -39.28 26.98 -5.83
C LEU A 65 -39.85 28.09 -4.93
N ASP A 66 -41.07 27.92 -4.44
CA ASP A 66 -41.75 28.92 -3.60
C ASP A 66 -41.75 28.52 -2.11
N GLU A 67 -40.99 27.48 -1.74
CA GLU A 67 -40.79 27.08 -0.34
C GLU A 67 -39.90 28.11 0.38
N VAL A 68 -40.40 28.67 1.48
CA VAL A 68 -39.64 29.60 2.32
C VAL A 68 -38.75 28.82 3.27
N LEU A 69 -37.44 29.00 3.13
CA LEU A 69 -36.44 28.42 4.03
C LEU A 69 -36.22 29.32 5.24
N HIS A 70 -35.69 28.77 6.32
CA HIS A 70 -35.22 29.53 7.47
C HIS A 70 -33.75 29.20 7.69
N LEU A 71 -32.87 30.05 7.17
CA LEU A 71 -31.43 29.88 7.28
C LEU A 71 -31.00 30.28 8.68
N ARG A 72 -30.17 29.44 9.31
CA ARG A 72 -29.57 29.77 10.60
C ARG A 72 -28.47 30.81 10.40
N HIS A 73 -28.34 31.76 11.32
CA HIS A 73 -27.13 32.57 11.49
C HIS A 73 -26.02 31.74 12.16
N SER A 74 -25.68 30.59 11.60
CA SER A 74 -24.55 29.76 12.04
C SER A 74 -23.30 30.07 11.24
N GLU A 75 -22.13 29.75 11.80
CA GLU A 75 -20.84 29.83 11.09
C GLU A 75 -20.82 28.96 9.82
N GLU A 76 -21.61 27.88 9.81
CA GLU A 76 -21.75 26.99 8.65
C GLU A 76 -22.95 27.40 7.77
N PRO A 77 -22.71 27.76 6.48
CA PRO A 77 -23.78 28.12 5.56
C PRO A 77 -24.59 26.90 5.11
N ALA A 78 -25.89 27.09 4.89
CA ALA A 78 -26.73 26.04 4.32
C ALA A 78 -26.26 25.68 2.91
N THR A 79 -26.09 24.39 2.65
CA THR A 79 -25.57 23.88 1.38
C THR A 79 -26.68 23.26 0.54
N PHE A 80 -26.61 23.47 -0.76
CA PHE A 80 -27.56 23.03 -1.75
C PHE A 80 -26.85 22.51 -3.00
N PHE A 81 -27.53 21.62 -3.70
CA PHE A 81 -27.18 21.17 -5.03
C PHE A 81 -28.28 21.60 -6.00
N ALA A 82 -27.89 22.11 -7.17
CA ALA A 82 -28.81 22.51 -8.21
C ALA A 82 -28.40 21.88 -9.54
N ALA A 83 -29.34 21.23 -10.20
CA ALA A 83 -29.15 20.62 -11.51
C ALA A 83 -30.31 20.95 -12.43
N GLU A 84 -29.99 21.15 -13.71
CA GLU A 84 -31.01 21.28 -14.75
C GLU A 84 -31.67 19.91 -14.93
N SER A 85 -32.96 19.83 -14.62
CA SER A 85 -33.70 18.57 -14.60
C SER A 85 -35.20 18.83 -14.66
N ASP A 86 -35.93 17.90 -15.27
CA ASP A 86 -37.39 17.91 -15.41
C ASP A 86 -38.12 17.35 -14.17
N GLY A 87 -37.40 16.82 -13.19
CA GLY A 87 -37.97 16.39 -11.92
C GLY A 87 -36.97 15.85 -10.91
N VAL A 88 -37.43 15.66 -9.69
CA VAL A 88 -36.66 15.02 -8.62
C VAL A 88 -37.22 13.63 -8.36
N SER A 89 -36.34 12.63 -8.40
CA SER A 89 -36.67 11.25 -8.06
C SER A 89 -36.16 10.90 -6.67
N TYR A 90 -36.67 9.79 -6.12
CA TYR A 90 -36.33 9.34 -4.78
C TYR A 90 -35.74 7.94 -4.81
N PHE A 91 -34.79 7.69 -3.91
CA PHE A 91 -34.25 6.36 -3.65
C PHE A 91 -34.12 6.14 -2.14
N MET A 92 -34.02 4.89 -1.72
CA MET A 92 -33.73 4.54 -0.33
C MET A 92 -32.25 4.20 -0.18
N LEU A 93 -31.63 4.69 0.89
CA LEU A 93 -30.29 4.31 1.31
C LEU A 93 -30.29 4.14 2.83
N ASP A 94 -29.90 2.97 3.32
CA ASP A 94 -29.87 2.65 4.75
C ASP A 94 -31.20 3.00 5.46
N ASP A 95 -32.32 2.64 4.80
CA ASP A 95 -33.70 2.91 5.23
C ASP A 95 -34.12 4.39 5.35
N GLU A 96 -33.28 5.32 4.87
CA GLU A 96 -33.64 6.73 4.69
C GLU A 96 -33.95 7.04 3.23
N ARG A 97 -34.82 8.02 2.98
CA ARG A 97 -35.22 8.44 1.63
C ARG A 97 -34.44 9.67 1.21
N PHE A 98 -33.75 9.58 0.07
CA PHE A 98 -32.96 10.67 -0.51
C PHE A 98 -33.57 11.18 -1.81
N ALA A 99 -33.52 12.50 -1.99
CA ALA A 99 -33.93 13.19 -3.21
C ALA A 99 -32.73 13.39 -4.16
N TRP A 100 -32.89 13.09 -5.45
CA TRP A 100 -31.86 13.27 -6.48
C TRP A 100 -32.45 13.61 -7.86
N ALA A 101 -31.77 14.50 -8.59
CA ALA A 101 -32.19 15.02 -9.88
C ALA A 101 -31.23 14.53 -10.99
N GLY A 102 -31.25 13.23 -11.26
CA GLY A 102 -30.43 12.61 -12.30
C GLY A 102 -30.22 11.10 -12.10
N PRO A 103 -29.40 10.47 -12.96
CA PRO A 103 -29.04 9.08 -12.80
C PRO A 103 -28.16 8.88 -11.55
N LEU A 104 -28.26 7.70 -10.94
CA LEU A 104 -27.37 7.27 -9.87
C LEU A 104 -26.22 6.42 -10.43
N THR A 105 -25.01 6.77 -10.01
CA THR A 105 -23.82 5.94 -10.15
C THR A 105 -23.28 5.68 -8.75
N LEU A 106 -22.44 4.65 -8.57
CA LEU A 106 -21.80 4.39 -7.27
C LEU A 106 -21.14 5.64 -6.68
N LYS A 107 -20.43 6.42 -7.51
CA LYS A 107 -19.74 7.65 -7.09
C LYS A 107 -20.73 8.69 -6.57
N ILE A 108 -21.85 8.87 -7.26
CA ILE A 108 -22.90 9.82 -6.87
C ILE A 108 -23.60 9.34 -5.60
N THR A 109 -23.98 8.06 -5.51
CA THR A 109 -24.62 7.49 -4.31
C THR A 109 -23.73 7.62 -3.09
N LYS A 110 -22.42 7.35 -3.21
CA LYS A 110 -21.47 7.59 -2.12
C LYS A 110 -21.36 9.07 -1.73
N ARG A 111 -21.39 9.98 -2.71
CA ARG A 111 -21.40 11.43 -2.45
C ARG A 111 -22.67 11.87 -1.72
N ILE A 112 -23.86 11.47 -2.21
CA ILE A 112 -25.17 11.81 -1.63
C ILE A 112 -25.32 11.23 -0.22
N GLY A 113 -24.97 9.96 -0.03
CA GLY A 113 -25.05 9.28 1.26
C GLY A 113 -23.91 9.58 2.21
N ARG A 114 -22.91 10.38 1.79
CA ARG A 114 -21.68 10.67 2.56
C ARG A 114 -21.00 9.39 3.05
N ILE A 115 -20.98 8.38 2.18
CA ILE A 115 -20.51 7.02 2.47
C ILE A 115 -18.99 6.99 2.34
N GLY A 116 -18.32 6.57 3.42
CA GLY A 116 -16.86 6.45 3.45
C GLY A 116 -16.31 5.35 2.51
N PRO A 117 -14.98 5.38 2.23
CA PRO A 117 -14.32 4.40 1.38
C PRO A 117 -14.40 2.96 1.93
N GLU A 118 -14.57 2.80 3.24
CA GLU A 118 -14.66 1.53 3.98
C GLU A 118 -16.00 0.80 3.81
N ARG A 119 -16.98 1.42 3.16
CA ARG A 119 -18.30 0.83 2.92
C ARG A 119 -18.54 0.53 1.45
N GLU A 120 -19.20 -0.59 1.21
CA GLU A 120 -19.77 -0.96 -0.08
C GLU A 120 -21.25 -0.60 -0.12
N VAL A 121 -21.72 -0.26 -1.31
CA VAL A 121 -23.14 -0.01 -1.58
C VAL A 121 -23.69 -1.21 -2.33
N TRP A 122 -24.81 -1.73 -1.85
CA TRP A 122 -25.51 -2.86 -2.43
C TRP A 122 -26.90 -2.43 -2.87
N ILE A 123 -27.40 -3.07 -3.93
CA ILE A 123 -28.74 -2.88 -4.47
C ILE A 123 -29.61 -4.04 -3.97
N GLU A 124 -30.67 -3.71 -3.25
CA GLU A 124 -31.69 -4.68 -2.83
C GLU A 124 -32.51 -5.10 -4.06
N ARG A 125 -32.59 -6.41 -4.32
CA ARG A 125 -33.34 -6.93 -5.47
C ARG A 125 -34.49 -7.82 -5.01
N GLN A 126 -35.65 -7.67 -5.65
CA GLN A 126 -36.76 -8.56 -5.42
C GLN A 126 -36.59 -9.85 -6.24
N ASN A 127 -36.77 -11.01 -5.61
CA ASN A 127 -36.75 -12.35 -6.22
C ASN A 127 -35.40 -12.82 -6.79
N VAL A 128 -34.33 -12.04 -6.64
CA VAL A 128 -32.95 -12.44 -6.94
C VAL A 128 -32.03 -11.96 -5.80
N PRO A 129 -30.86 -12.59 -5.61
CA PRO A 129 -29.91 -12.12 -4.61
C PRO A 129 -29.53 -10.65 -4.82
N ASP A 130 -29.37 -9.92 -3.73
CA ASP A 130 -28.84 -8.56 -3.73
C ASP A 130 -27.48 -8.52 -4.42
N GLN A 131 -27.21 -7.40 -5.08
CA GLN A 131 -26.01 -7.25 -5.90
C GLN A 131 -25.18 -6.05 -5.44
N PRO A 132 -23.85 -6.15 -5.46
CA PRO A 132 -23.00 -4.99 -5.25
C PRO A 132 -23.23 -3.95 -6.35
N PHE A 133 -23.29 -2.66 -5.97
CA PHE A 133 -23.45 -1.57 -6.91
C PHE A 133 -22.09 -1.21 -7.52
N HIS A 134 -21.74 -1.83 -8.64
CA HIS A 134 -20.46 -1.61 -9.32
C HIS A 134 -20.34 -0.23 -9.99
N GLN A 135 -19.10 0.23 -10.21
CA GLN A 135 -18.82 1.56 -10.80
C GLN A 135 -19.37 1.75 -12.21
N GLU A 136 -19.51 0.68 -12.99
CA GLU A 136 -19.99 0.72 -14.38
C GLU A 136 -21.52 0.76 -14.46
N VAL A 137 -22.21 0.45 -13.37
CA VAL A 137 -23.67 0.43 -13.34
C VAL A 137 -24.19 1.84 -13.14
N THR A 138 -25.14 2.22 -13.99
CA THR A 138 -25.92 3.45 -13.85
C THR A 138 -27.37 3.05 -13.64
N VAL A 139 -28.00 3.58 -12.59
CA VAL A 139 -29.41 3.35 -12.26
C VAL A 139 -30.21 4.59 -12.63
N ASP A 140 -31.20 4.40 -13.51
CA ASP A 140 -32.16 5.43 -13.85
C ASP A 140 -33.30 5.42 -12.83
N LEU A 141 -33.41 6.50 -12.04
CA LEU A 141 -34.44 6.64 -11.02
C LEU A 141 -35.81 7.05 -11.61
N ALA A 142 -35.89 7.42 -12.89
CA ALA A 142 -37.17 7.72 -13.55
C ALA A 142 -37.97 6.45 -13.86
N ALA A 143 -37.35 5.27 -13.78
CA ALA A 143 -38.04 4.00 -13.97
C ALA A 143 -39.06 3.72 -12.85
N PRO A 144 -40.17 3.03 -13.13
CA PRO A 144 -41.15 2.68 -12.10
C PRO A 144 -40.55 1.76 -11.02
N GLY A 145 -40.52 2.24 -9.78
CA GLY A 145 -40.02 1.49 -8.63
C GLY A 145 -39.24 2.40 -7.69
N LEU A 146 -39.25 2.09 -6.39
CA LEU A 146 -38.37 2.76 -5.44
C LEU A 146 -37.12 1.90 -5.29
N GLU A 147 -36.03 2.32 -5.92
CA GLU A 147 -34.74 1.64 -5.81
C GLU A 147 -34.24 1.73 -4.36
N ARG A 148 -33.82 0.58 -3.83
CA ARG A 148 -33.38 0.45 -2.44
C ARG A 148 -31.92 0.03 -2.41
N PHE A 149 -31.13 0.83 -1.72
CA PHE A 149 -29.72 0.61 -1.49
C PHE A 149 -29.46 0.47 0.00
N TYR A 150 -28.41 -0.27 0.35
CA TYR A 150 -27.91 -0.30 1.72
C TYR A 150 -26.38 -0.40 1.72
N THR A 151 -25.78 0.01 2.82
CA THR A 151 -24.34 -0.05 3.03
C THR A 151 -23.95 -1.26 3.87
N LYS A 152 -22.84 -1.89 3.48
CA LYS A 152 -22.15 -2.90 4.28
C LYS A 152 -20.73 -2.45 4.50
N VAL A 153 -20.14 -2.81 5.64
CA VAL A 153 -18.68 -2.71 5.80
C VAL A 153 -18.05 -3.55 4.69
N ALA A 154 -17.23 -2.91 3.86
CA ALA A 154 -16.53 -3.58 2.79
C ALA A 154 -15.62 -4.63 3.43
N ARG A 155 -15.93 -5.92 3.26
CA ARG A 155 -14.99 -6.99 3.62
C ARG A 155 -13.93 -7.03 2.55
N ARG A 156 -13.04 -6.05 2.58
CA ARG A 156 -11.83 -6.06 1.78
C ARG A 156 -10.84 -6.98 2.48
N THR A 157 -10.52 -8.09 1.84
CA THR A 157 -9.34 -8.86 2.20
C THR A 157 -8.14 -8.08 1.66
N TRP A 158 -7.40 -7.48 2.57
CA TRP A 158 -6.13 -6.84 2.28
C TRP A 158 -5.03 -7.88 2.33
N TYR A 159 -3.97 -7.65 1.56
CA TYR A 159 -2.86 -8.58 1.48
C TYR A 159 -1.57 -7.85 1.80
N LEU A 160 -0.83 -8.36 2.78
CA LEU A 160 0.48 -7.84 3.14
C LEU A 160 1.50 -8.96 2.95
N ASP A 161 2.53 -8.71 2.15
CA ASP A 161 3.68 -9.60 2.06
C ASP A 161 4.62 -9.29 3.23
N ILE A 162 4.86 -10.29 4.08
CA ILE A 162 5.76 -10.19 5.23
C ILE A 162 6.88 -11.19 5.01
N GLN A 163 8.10 -10.71 4.79
CA GLN A 163 9.27 -11.57 4.53
C GLN A 163 9.11 -12.54 3.34
N GLY A 164 8.27 -12.22 2.35
CA GLY A 164 7.97 -13.11 1.22
C GLY A 164 6.77 -14.03 1.43
N GLU A 165 6.13 -14.01 2.61
CA GLU A 165 4.89 -14.72 2.89
C GLU A 165 3.69 -13.78 2.79
N ARG A 166 2.66 -14.17 2.03
CA ARG A 166 1.45 -13.37 1.85
C ARG A 166 0.46 -13.63 2.99
N THR A 167 0.16 -12.59 3.75
CA THR A 167 -0.82 -12.62 4.85
C THR A 167 -2.11 -11.91 4.46
N GLU A 168 -3.25 -12.39 4.98
CA GLU A 168 -4.58 -11.83 4.73
C GLU A 168 -5.08 -11.03 5.93
N TRP A 169 -5.68 -9.87 5.67
CA TRP A 169 -6.15 -8.94 6.69
C TRP A 169 -7.56 -8.45 6.37
N ASP A 170 -8.40 -8.30 7.39
CA ASP A 170 -9.76 -7.76 7.29
C ASP A 170 -9.83 -6.24 7.49
N LYS A 171 -8.67 -5.59 7.66
CA LYS A 171 -8.51 -4.16 7.89
C LYS A 171 -7.43 -3.57 6.99
N GLN A 172 -7.69 -2.34 6.53
CA GLN A 172 -6.78 -1.59 5.67
C GLN A 172 -5.56 -1.08 6.43
N LEU A 173 -5.79 -0.62 7.67
CA LEU A 173 -4.78 -0.06 8.54
C LEU A 173 -4.25 -1.17 9.45
N VAL A 174 -3.06 -1.69 9.14
CA VAL A 174 -2.45 -2.83 9.83
C VAL A 174 -1.30 -2.33 10.72
N PRO A 175 -1.39 -2.46 12.05
CA PRO A 175 -0.28 -2.12 12.95
C PRO A 175 0.96 -2.98 12.65
N VAL A 176 2.14 -2.36 12.59
CA VAL A 176 3.40 -3.08 12.30
C VAL A 176 3.66 -4.21 13.30
N ARG A 177 3.39 -3.95 14.59
CA ARG A 177 3.44 -4.95 15.66
C ARG A 177 2.63 -6.21 15.33
N GLU A 178 1.38 -6.03 14.92
CA GLU A 178 0.44 -7.11 14.67
C GLU A 178 0.83 -7.88 13.41
N ALA A 179 1.29 -7.18 12.37
CA ALA A 179 1.86 -7.80 11.17
C ALA A 179 3.04 -8.69 11.52
N MET A 180 3.97 -8.21 12.35
CA MET A 180 5.12 -8.99 12.80
C MET A 180 4.72 -10.19 13.68
N GLU A 181 3.74 -10.04 14.58
CA GLU A 181 3.18 -11.15 15.38
C GLU A 181 2.54 -12.22 14.48
N ALA A 182 1.77 -11.81 13.47
CA ALA A 182 1.15 -12.72 12.51
C ALA A 182 2.18 -13.53 11.70
N ALA A 183 3.36 -12.95 11.46
CA ALA A 183 4.50 -13.62 10.83
C ALA A 183 5.42 -14.37 11.83
N GLY A 184 5.01 -14.51 13.10
CA GLY A 184 5.77 -15.24 14.12
C GLY A 184 7.04 -14.55 14.62
N ALA A 185 7.15 -13.23 14.47
CA ALA A 185 8.29 -12.48 14.98
C ALA A 185 8.34 -12.48 16.51
N ASP A 186 9.54 -12.66 17.06
CA ASP A 186 9.80 -12.52 18.49
C ASP A 186 9.93 -11.03 18.85
N LEU A 187 8.84 -10.41 19.26
CA LEU A 187 8.77 -8.98 19.59
C LEU A 187 9.54 -8.56 20.86
N THR A 188 10.18 -9.50 21.57
CA THR A 188 11.10 -9.15 22.66
C THR A 188 12.43 -8.60 22.13
N LYS A 189 12.70 -8.76 20.84
CA LYS A 189 13.90 -8.26 20.16
C LYS A 189 13.63 -6.90 19.53
N GLU A 190 14.65 -6.05 19.48
CA GLU A 190 14.59 -4.84 18.65
C GLU A 190 14.68 -5.26 17.18
N TYR A 191 14.03 -4.54 16.25
CA TYR A 191 14.10 -4.78 14.81
C TYR A 191 14.40 -3.50 14.03
N THR A 192 15.10 -3.61 12.90
CA THR A 192 15.01 -2.65 11.81
C THR A 192 13.89 -3.11 10.90
N ILE A 193 12.87 -2.27 10.71
CA ILE A 193 11.67 -2.61 9.96
C ILE A 193 11.60 -1.69 8.74
N LEU A 194 11.37 -2.28 7.58
CA LEU A 194 11.33 -1.63 6.29
C LEU A 194 9.99 -1.93 5.63
N PHE A 195 9.34 -0.91 5.11
CA PHE A 195 8.11 -1.02 4.36
C PHE A 195 8.31 -0.50 2.94
N LYS A 196 7.74 -1.19 1.94
CA LYS A 196 7.78 -0.75 0.55
C LYS A 196 6.40 -0.87 -0.09
N PHE A 197 5.96 0.23 -0.67
CA PHE A 197 4.83 0.27 -1.58
C PHE A 197 5.26 -0.07 -3.01
N VAL A 198 4.36 -0.64 -3.81
CA VAL A 198 4.60 -0.81 -5.24
C VAL A 198 4.87 0.55 -5.90
N GLY A 199 6.00 0.69 -6.59
CA GLY A 199 6.46 1.96 -7.19
C GLY A 199 7.06 2.98 -6.21
N GLY A 200 6.98 2.75 -4.90
CA GLY A 200 7.53 3.63 -3.86
C GLY A 200 8.98 3.33 -3.48
N LYS A 201 9.62 4.29 -2.79
CA LYS A 201 10.90 4.05 -2.11
C LYS A 201 10.67 3.17 -0.87
N ARG A 202 11.71 2.48 -0.42
CA ARG A 202 11.68 1.79 0.88
C ARG A 202 11.70 2.83 2.00
N GLU A 203 10.80 2.68 2.96
CA GLU A 203 10.68 3.54 4.13
C GLU A 203 10.99 2.72 5.39
N THR A 204 11.71 3.31 6.34
CA THR A 204 11.89 2.70 7.67
C THR A 204 10.66 3.01 8.51
N VAL A 205 10.11 2.00 9.18
CA VAL A 205 8.95 2.13 10.07
C VAL A 205 9.29 1.58 11.46
N GLU A 206 8.53 1.98 12.47
CA GLU A 206 8.65 1.54 13.86
C GLU A 206 7.53 0.55 14.25
N LEU A 207 7.70 -0.19 15.34
CA LEU A 207 6.67 -1.13 15.84
C LEU A 207 5.34 -0.46 16.20
N THR A 208 5.36 0.83 16.50
CA THR A 208 4.18 1.63 16.83
C THR A 208 3.45 2.17 15.61
N ASP A 209 4.05 2.06 14.43
CA ASP A 209 3.47 2.60 13.21
C ASP A 209 2.32 1.72 12.70
N THR A 210 1.50 2.32 11.84
CA THR A 210 0.37 1.65 11.18
C THR A 210 0.56 1.73 9.67
N LEU A 211 0.52 0.56 9.02
CA LEU A 211 0.66 0.41 7.58
C LEU A 211 -0.71 0.62 6.92
N ASP A 212 -0.78 1.48 5.91
CA ASP A 212 -1.98 1.70 5.12
C ASP A 212 -1.91 0.87 3.83
N LEU A 213 -2.70 -0.21 3.79
CA LEU A 213 -2.80 -1.12 2.64
C LEU A 213 -3.75 -0.60 1.54
N GLY A 214 -4.27 0.63 1.67
CA GLY A 214 -5.20 1.26 0.74
C GLY A 214 -4.62 1.63 -0.62
N ARG A 215 -3.30 1.47 -0.81
CA ARG A 215 -2.60 1.86 -2.03
C ARG A 215 -2.62 0.71 -3.04
N GLU A 216 -2.62 1.02 -4.33
CA GLU A 216 -2.64 -0.04 -5.34
C GLU A 216 -1.30 -0.82 -5.36
N GLY A 217 -1.38 -2.13 -5.15
CA GLY A 217 -0.25 -3.06 -5.27
C GLY A 217 -0.01 -3.85 -3.97
N ILE A 218 0.76 -4.94 -4.04
CA ILE A 218 1.10 -5.74 -2.85
C ILE A 218 2.17 -4.99 -2.06
N GLU A 219 1.83 -4.53 -0.86
CA GLU A 219 2.78 -3.95 0.06
C GLU A 219 3.66 -5.01 0.70
N ARG A 220 4.93 -4.67 0.93
CA ARG A 220 5.89 -5.60 1.52
C ARG A 220 6.54 -5.03 2.77
N LEU A 221 6.48 -5.81 3.85
CA LEU A 221 7.10 -5.55 5.13
C LEU A 221 8.29 -6.50 5.31
N TRP A 222 9.46 -5.92 5.57
CA TRP A 222 10.65 -6.65 6.00
C TRP A 222 11.03 -6.20 7.39
N TYR A 223 11.53 -7.13 8.20
CA TYR A 223 12.13 -6.81 9.48
C TYR A 223 13.39 -7.64 9.71
N ARG A 224 14.34 -7.09 10.45
CA ARG A 224 15.53 -7.84 10.88
C ARG A 224 15.89 -7.44 12.29
N PRO A 225 16.26 -8.36 13.18
CA PRO A 225 16.65 -7.98 14.54
C PRO A 225 17.71 -6.88 14.50
N ARG A 226 17.41 -5.75 15.15
CA ARG A 226 18.37 -4.71 15.50
C ARG A 226 19.16 -5.29 16.66
N LYS A 227 20.47 -5.44 16.48
CA LYS A 227 21.36 -6.06 17.47
C LYS A 227 21.11 -5.47 18.87
N VAL A 228 20.47 -6.22 19.76
CA VAL A 228 20.64 -6.06 21.21
C VAL A 228 21.94 -6.78 21.54
N ASN A 229 23.03 -6.01 21.57
CA ASN A 229 24.38 -6.52 21.81
C ASN A 229 24.63 -6.61 23.31
N ASN A 230 24.52 -7.81 23.88
CA ASN A 230 25.36 -8.20 25.00
C ASN A 230 26.64 -8.81 24.42
N GLY A 231 27.69 -7.96 24.30
CA GLY A 231 29.07 -8.39 24.03
C GLY A 231 29.41 -8.72 22.57
N GLU A 232 30.36 -7.96 22.02
CA GLU A 232 31.08 -8.16 20.75
C GLU A 232 30.36 -7.76 19.44
N ALA A 233 30.54 -6.48 19.11
CA ALA A 233 30.31 -5.93 17.79
C ALA A 233 31.45 -6.34 16.83
N ALA A 234 31.24 -7.38 16.02
CA ALA A 234 31.83 -7.40 14.68
C ALA A 234 30.94 -6.51 13.78
N SER A 235 31.49 -5.37 13.36
CA SER A 235 31.06 -4.66 12.16
C SER A 235 31.07 -5.65 10.98
N MET A 236 30.16 -5.51 10.01
CA MET A 236 30.24 -6.32 8.79
C MET A 236 31.60 -6.05 8.14
N ARG A 237 32.51 -7.03 8.17
CA ARG A 237 33.92 -6.83 7.84
C ARG A 237 34.04 -6.52 6.34
N ARG A 238 34.71 -5.42 6.03
CA ARG A 238 35.02 -4.96 4.66
C ARG A 238 36.54 -4.94 4.45
N ALA A 239 37.19 -6.11 4.54
CA ALA A 239 38.64 -6.22 4.48
C ALA A 239 39.25 -5.80 3.13
N PHE A 240 38.50 -5.86 2.03
CA PHE A 240 38.89 -5.32 0.73
C PHE A 240 37.68 -4.79 -0.04
N SER A 241 37.91 -3.93 -1.03
CA SER A 241 36.86 -3.37 -1.88
C SER A 241 36.57 -4.27 -3.08
N LEU A 242 35.28 -4.40 -3.42
CA LEU A 242 34.82 -4.96 -4.69
C LEU A 242 34.64 -3.85 -5.73
N LEU A 243 34.34 -4.22 -6.97
CA LEU A 243 33.97 -3.26 -8.02
C LEU A 243 32.57 -2.68 -7.72
N ASP A 244 32.31 -1.45 -8.17
CA ASP A 244 31.03 -0.77 -7.93
C ASP A 244 29.83 -1.59 -8.43
N GLN A 245 29.95 -2.24 -9.58
CA GLN A 245 28.90 -3.11 -10.14
C GLN A 245 28.61 -4.36 -9.28
N ASP A 246 29.62 -4.88 -8.57
CA ASP A 246 29.46 -6.04 -7.69
C ASP A 246 28.80 -5.62 -6.38
N VAL A 247 29.20 -4.46 -5.85
CA VAL A 247 28.53 -3.84 -4.69
C VAL A 247 27.08 -3.54 -5.01
N GLU A 248 26.79 -2.92 -6.16
CA GLU A 248 25.42 -2.63 -6.60
C GLU A 248 24.59 -3.92 -6.75
N PHE A 249 25.17 -4.99 -7.30
CA PHE A 249 24.51 -6.29 -7.36
C PHE A 249 24.19 -6.83 -5.97
N LEU A 250 25.19 -6.92 -5.09
CA LEU A 250 25.05 -7.50 -3.76
C LEU A 250 24.09 -6.68 -2.88
N ASP A 251 24.18 -5.36 -2.89
CA ASP A 251 23.28 -4.45 -2.17
C ASP A 251 21.86 -4.46 -2.75
N GLY A 252 21.70 -4.85 -4.02
CA GLY A 252 20.41 -5.10 -4.67
C GLY A 252 19.73 -6.39 -4.20
N THR A 253 20.46 -7.31 -3.56
CA THR A 253 19.93 -8.56 -3.01
C THR A 253 19.44 -8.41 -1.57
N ALA A 254 18.82 -9.46 -1.03
CA ALA A 254 18.50 -9.55 0.39
C ALA A 254 19.65 -10.14 1.22
N TRP A 255 20.77 -10.52 0.58
CA TRP A 255 21.85 -11.21 1.23
C TRP A 255 22.70 -10.23 2.06
N GLY A 256 23.04 -10.63 3.29
CA GLY A 256 24.17 -9.98 3.97
C GLY A 256 25.44 -10.33 3.22
N TRP A 257 26.41 -9.43 3.10
CA TRP A 257 27.70 -9.80 2.54
C TRP A 257 28.83 -9.20 3.34
N GLN A 258 30.00 -9.83 3.30
CA GLN A 258 31.23 -9.47 4.00
C GLN A 258 32.43 -9.81 3.10
N THR A 259 33.55 -9.15 3.34
CA THR A 259 34.82 -9.48 2.67
C THR A 259 35.90 -9.72 3.70
N PHE A 260 36.60 -10.85 3.58
CA PHE A 260 37.73 -11.24 4.42
C PHE A 260 39.01 -11.24 3.60
N ASP A 261 40.12 -10.88 4.24
CA ASP A 261 41.46 -11.00 3.67
C ASP A 261 42.33 -11.70 4.72
N GLU A 262 42.67 -12.96 4.43
CA GLU A 262 43.52 -13.82 5.25
C GLU A 262 44.70 -14.35 4.42
N GLY A 263 45.19 -13.51 3.49
CA GLY A 263 46.15 -13.91 2.44
C GLY A 263 45.46 -14.48 1.19
N ARG A 264 44.21 -14.92 1.34
CA ARG A 264 43.23 -15.14 0.27
C ARG A 264 42.06 -14.19 0.51
N ARG A 265 41.54 -13.63 -0.57
CA ARG A 265 40.42 -12.67 -0.51
C ARG A 265 39.12 -13.43 -0.68
N TRP A 266 38.23 -13.30 0.28
CA TRP A 266 36.95 -14.00 0.29
C TRP A 266 35.80 -13.01 0.29
N LEU A 267 34.87 -13.19 -0.64
CA LEU A 267 33.54 -12.62 -0.53
C LEU A 267 32.62 -13.66 0.10
N VAL A 268 32.01 -13.32 1.21
CA VAL A 268 31.02 -14.16 1.90
C VAL A 268 29.65 -13.50 1.81
N VAL A 269 28.67 -14.29 1.44
CA VAL A 269 27.26 -13.95 1.34
C VAL A 269 26.49 -14.77 2.37
N ASP A 270 25.73 -14.08 3.21
CA ASP A 270 24.90 -14.61 4.27
C ASP A 270 23.47 -14.86 3.80
N SER A 271 22.85 -15.92 4.30
CA SER A 271 21.43 -16.21 4.06
C SER A 271 21.07 -16.36 2.57
N TYR A 272 21.95 -16.99 1.79
CA TYR A 272 21.67 -17.36 0.41
C TYR A 272 20.56 -18.45 0.39
N PRO A 273 19.43 -18.21 -0.30
CA PRO A 273 18.31 -19.15 -0.33
C PRO A 273 18.66 -20.37 -1.19
N LEU A 274 18.29 -21.55 -0.70
CA LEU A 274 18.48 -22.80 -1.42
C LEU A 274 17.16 -23.27 -2.05
N PRO A 275 17.20 -23.92 -3.22
CA PRO A 275 15.99 -24.50 -3.81
C PRO A 275 15.45 -25.66 -2.96
N ALA A 276 14.17 -25.97 -3.13
CA ALA A 276 13.55 -27.09 -2.43
C ALA A 276 14.24 -28.41 -2.82
N GLY A 277 14.62 -29.22 -1.83
CA GLY A 277 15.34 -30.48 -2.04
C GLY A 277 16.60 -30.63 -1.18
N TYR A 278 17.09 -29.53 -0.60
CA TYR A 278 18.10 -29.56 0.45
C TYR A 278 17.49 -29.76 1.85
N THR A 279 18.30 -30.20 2.82
CA THR A 279 17.89 -30.34 4.23
C THR A 279 17.79 -29.01 4.98
N THR A 280 18.27 -27.91 4.38
CA THR A 280 18.18 -26.55 4.90
C THR A 280 17.71 -25.62 3.79
N ASN A 281 16.99 -24.55 4.17
CA ASN A 281 16.39 -23.60 3.22
C ASN A 281 17.33 -22.46 2.83
N ALA A 282 18.44 -22.29 3.55
CA ALA A 282 19.45 -21.29 3.26
C ALA A 282 20.82 -21.72 3.78
N CYS A 283 21.87 -21.12 3.21
CA CYS A 283 23.25 -21.26 3.67
C CYS A 283 24.03 -19.96 3.52
N ARG A 284 25.27 -19.95 3.98
CA ARG A 284 26.25 -18.94 3.61
C ARG A 284 27.02 -19.45 2.40
N ILE A 285 27.36 -18.55 1.48
CA ILE A 285 28.22 -18.85 0.32
C ILE A 285 29.48 -18.01 0.40
N ALA A 286 30.63 -18.66 0.29
CA ALA A 286 31.92 -17.99 0.12
C ALA A 286 32.43 -18.21 -1.31
N VAL A 287 33.01 -17.17 -1.88
CA VAL A 287 33.74 -17.22 -3.15
C VAL A 287 35.09 -16.55 -2.98
N GLU A 288 36.14 -17.18 -3.52
CA GLU A 288 37.47 -16.58 -3.51
C GLU A 288 37.56 -15.54 -4.62
N VAL A 289 37.99 -14.32 -4.29
CA VAL A 289 38.14 -13.21 -5.24
C VAL A 289 39.63 -13.04 -5.58
N PRO A 290 40.12 -13.60 -6.71
CA PRO A 290 41.55 -13.61 -7.01
C PRO A 290 42.10 -12.19 -7.12
N ALA A 291 43.37 -11.97 -6.76
CA ALA A 291 44.01 -10.64 -6.74
C ALA A 291 43.80 -9.82 -8.03
N GLN A 292 43.81 -10.48 -9.20
CA GLN A 292 43.64 -9.85 -10.51
C GLN A 292 42.20 -9.78 -11.01
N TYR A 293 41.20 -10.10 -10.19
CA TYR A 293 39.78 -9.89 -10.51
C TYR A 293 39.51 -8.42 -10.91
N PRO A 294 38.76 -8.13 -11.99
CA PRO A 294 37.95 -9.05 -12.82
C PRO A 294 38.68 -9.63 -14.05
N THR A 295 40.00 -9.40 -14.18
CA THR A 295 40.81 -10.03 -15.24
C THR A 295 40.99 -11.53 -15.00
N ALA A 296 41.13 -11.93 -13.73
CA ALA A 296 41.12 -13.32 -13.32
C ALA A 296 39.71 -13.79 -12.92
N GLU A 297 39.43 -15.06 -13.20
CA GLU A 297 38.17 -15.74 -12.93
C GLU A 297 37.93 -15.97 -11.44
N ILE A 298 36.70 -15.74 -10.98
CA ILE A 298 36.21 -16.33 -9.73
C ILE A 298 35.86 -17.78 -10.04
N ASP A 299 36.48 -18.73 -9.34
CA ASP A 299 36.28 -20.15 -9.56
C ASP A 299 35.65 -20.81 -8.33
N MET A 300 34.82 -21.82 -8.56
CA MET A 300 34.12 -22.60 -7.53
C MET A 300 33.27 -21.75 -6.56
N PHE A 301 32.69 -22.40 -5.56
CA PHE A 301 32.10 -21.74 -4.41
C PHE A 301 32.15 -22.68 -3.19
N TYR A 302 31.82 -22.14 -2.02
CA TYR A 302 31.88 -22.88 -0.77
C TYR A 302 30.63 -22.60 0.06
N CYS A 303 30.08 -23.62 0.72
CA CYS A 303 28.87 -23.49 1.52
C CYS A 303 29.12 -23.74 3.00
N HIS A 304 28.47 -22.93 3.85
CA HIS A 304 28.42 -23.15 5.29
C HIS A 304 26.97 -23.01 5.81
N PRO A 305 26.45 -23.98 6.59
CA PRO A 305 27.05 -25.28 6.88
C PRO A 305 27.18 -26.16 5.62
N PRO A 306 27.90 -27.31 5.68
CA PRO A 306 27.86 -28.30 4.62
C PRO A 306 26.44 -28.71 4.26
N LEU A 307 26.14 -28.77 2.96
CA LEU A 307 24.82 -29.06 2.45
C LEU A 307 24.61 -30.57 2.30
N ALA A 308 23.35 -30.98 2.41
CA ALA A 308 22.90 -32.33 2.12
C ALA A 308 21.54 -32.28 1.43
N LEU A 309 21.28 -33.26 0.56
CA LEU A 309 19.98 -33.41 -0.09
C LEU A 309 19.01 -34.13 0.86
N ALA A 310 17.75 -33.72 0.85
CA ALA A 310 16.68 -34.37 1.60
C ALA A 310 16.41 -35.80 1.12
N SER A 311 16.79 -36.12 -0.12
CA SER A 311 16.75 -37.48 -0.68
C SER A 311 17.81 -38.43 -0.09
N GLY A 312 18.82 -37.89 0.61
CA GLY A 312 19.96 -38.65 1.13
C GLY A 312 21.00 -39.03 0.05
N VAL A 313 20.81 -38.63 -1.20
CA VAL A 313 21.81 -38.81 -2.26
C VAL A 313 23.05 -37.96 -1.94
N PRO A 314 24.27 -38.52 -2.01
CA PRO A 314 25.48 -37.75 -1.76
C PRO A 314 25.75 -36.74 -2.87
N LEU A 315 26.21 -35.55 -2.49
CA LEU A 315 26.62 -34.49 -3.41
C LEU A 315 28.02 -34.79 -3.96
N ALA A 316 28.13 -34.98 -5.27
CA ALA A 316 29.39 -35.28 -5.93
C ALA A 316 30.34 -34.07 -5.94
N ALA A 317 31.64 -34.33 -5.76
CA ALA A 317 32.71 -33.31 -5.79
C ALA A 317 32.54 -32.22 -4.71
N CYS A 318 31.95 -32.61 -3.58
CA CYS A 318 31.68 -31.78 -2.39
C CYS A 318 32.27 -32.36 -1.10
N GLU A 319 33.31 -33.20 -1.21
CA GLU A 319 33.91 -33.95 -0.10
C GLU A 319 34.99 -33.16 0.66
N HIS A 320 35.45 -32.04 0.09
CA HIS A 320 36.51 -31.23 0.68
C HIS A 320 35.96 -30.11 1.57
N ILE A 321 36.63 -29.89 2.71
CA ILE A 321 36.35 -28.77 3.62
C ILE A 321 37.50 -27.76 3.54
N GLU A 322 37.15 -26.49 3.46
CA GLU A 322 38.05 -25.33 3.53
C GLU A 322 37.78 -24.54 4.82
N THR A 323 38.81 -23.95 5.41
CA THR A 323 38.66 -23.10 6.60
C THR A 323 38.73 -21.62 6.19
N ILE A 324 37.66 -20.86 6.45
CA ILE A 324 37.57 -19.43 6.11
C ILE A 324 37.03 -18.68 7.34
N ASP A 325 37.78 -17.69 7.83
CA ASP A 325 37.45 -16.93 9.06
C ASP A 325 37.17 -17.86 10.26
N GLY A 326 37.95 -18.95 10.36
CA GLY A 326 37.83 -19.97 11.41
C GLY A 326 36.63 -20.94 11.30
N LEU A 327 35.76 -20.76 10.30
CA LEU A 327 34.62 -21.65 10.04
C LEU A 327 34.97 -22.71 8.99
N GLN A 328 34.29 -23.86 9.05
CA GLN A 328 34.42 -24.95 8.09
C GLN A 328 33.41 -24.82 6.96
N TRP A 329 33.89 -24.79 5.72
CA TRP A 329 33.09 -24.60 4.51
C TRP A 329 33.23 -25.80 3.58
N GLN A 330 32.11 -26.34 3.13
CA GLN A 330 32.09 -27.39 2.12
C GLN A 330 32.44 -26.79 0.76
N ARG A 331 33.49 -27.30 0.10
CA ARG A 331 33.88 -26.86 -1.22
C ARG A 331 32.98 -27.48 -2.29
N TRP A 332 32.51 -26.67 -3.21
CA TRP A 332 31.77 -27.08 -4.40
C TRP A 332 32.64 -26.88 -5.64
N SER A 333 33.21 -27.97 -6.14
CA SER A 333 34.12 -27.94 -7.29
C SER A 333 33.30 -27.87 -8.59
N ARG A 334 32.70 -26.70 -8.85
CA ARG A 334 31.88 -26.38 -10.02
C ARG A 334 32.58 -25.28 -10.79
N HIS A 335 33.00 -25.61 -12.00
CA HIS A 335 33.82 -24.75 -12.86
C HIS A 335 33.01 -24.32 -14.08
N ARG A 336 33.38 -23.20 -14.70
CA ARG A 336 32.79 -22.79 -15.98
C ARG A 336 33.08 -23.80 -17.08
N ASP A 337 32.13 -23.94 -18.00
CA ASP A 337 32.30 -24.81 -19.16
C ASP A 337 33.40 -24.27 -20.08
N PRO A 338 34.30 -25.10 -20.62
CA PRO A 338 35.35 -24.65 -21.55
C PRO A 338 34.83 -23.92 -22.80
N THR A 339 33.57 -24.14 -23.18
CA THR A 339 32.89 -23.46 -24.30
C THR A 339 32.32 -22.09 -23.92
N ALA A 340 32.20 -21.81 -22.62
CA ALA A 340 31.76 -20.53 -22.05
C ALA A 340 32.71 -20.07 -20.92
N PRO A 341 34.01 -19.84 -21.22
CA PRO A 341 34.99 -19.46 -20.21
C PRO A 341 34.74 -18.05 -19.69
N TRP A 342 35.36 -17.71 -18.55
CA TRP A 342 35.38 -16.35 -18.02
C TRP A 342 35.87 -15.34 -19.08
N VAL A 343 35.12 -14.25 -19.25
CA VAL A 343 35.43 -13.15 -20.15
C VAL A 343 35.82 -11.92 -19.32
N PRO A 344 37.13 -11.57 -19.28
CA PRO A 344 37.61 -10.38 -18.57
C PRO A 344 36.84 -9.11 -18.93
N GLY A 345 36.42 -8.37 -17.91
CA GLY A 345 35.66 -7.12 -18.06
C GLY A 345 34.18 -7.29 -18.45
N LYS A 346 33.69 -8.52 -18.65
CA LYS A 346 32.26 -8.81 -18.80
C LYS A 346 31.73 -9.63 -17.61
N ASP A 347 32.40 -10.74 -17.32
CA ASP A 347 32.06 -11.55 -16.16
C ASP A 347 32.49 -10.87 -14.86
N ASN A 348 31.71 -11.11 -13.82
CA ASN A 348 31.76 -10.45 -12.52
C ASN A 348 31.04 -11.29 -11.45
N VAL A 349 30.91 -10.77 -10.22
CA VAL A 349 30.27 -11.50 -9.10
C VAL A 349 28.85 -11.95 -9.47
N ARG A 350 28.04 -11.10 -10.12
CA ARG A 350 26.67 -11.46 -10.54
C ARG A 350 26.66 -12.68 -11.46
N THR A 351 27.50 -12.67 -12.50
CA THR A 351 27.56 -13.80 -13.44
C THR A 351 28.06 -15.09 -12.77
N HIS A 352 28.97 -14.96 -11.79
CA HIS A 352 29.44 -16.11 -11.01
C HIS A 352 28.35 -16.68 -10.11
N PHE A 353 27.56 -15.82 -9.47
CA PHE A 353 26.40 -16.27 -8.69
C PHE A 353 25.31 -16.92 -9.55
N GLY A 354 25.27 -16.65 -10.85
CA GLY A 354 24.47 -17.44 -11.81
C GLY A 354 24.95 -18.89 -11.96
N LEU A 355 26.27 -19.12 -11.99
CA LEU A 355 26.84 -20.47 -11.96
C LEU A 355 26.55 -21.19 -10.65
N VAL A 356 26.62 -20.47 -9.52
CA VAL A 356 26.27 -20.99 -8.20
C VAL A 356 24.81 -21.45 -8.17
N GLU A 357 23.90 -20.60 -8.66
CA GLU A 357 22.46 -20.90 -8.74
C GLU A 357 22.19 -22.14 -9.61
N GLU A 358 22.77 -22.21 -10.82
CA GLU A 358 22.63 -23.37 -11.70
C GLU A 358 23.18 -24.65 -11.05
N SER A 359 24.34 -24.54 -10.40
CA SER A 359 24.99 -25.68 -9.75
C SER A 359 24.15 -26.25 -8.60
N LEU A 360 23.54 -25.38 -7.79
CA LEU A 360 22.66 -25.79 -6.69
C LEU A 360 21.32 -26.33 -7.22
N GLY A 361 20.75 -25.72 -8.26
CA GLY A 361 19.51 -26.18 -8.88
C GLY A 361 19.64 -27.57 -9.50
N ARG A 362 20.76 -27.85 -10.17
CA ARG A 362 21.00 -29.14 -10.84
C ARG A 362 20.94 -30.34 -9.89
N GLU A 363 21.40 -30.20 -8.65
CA GLU A 363 21.42 -31.30 -7.66
C GLU A 363 20.01 -31.67 -7.17
N VAL A 364 19.04 -30.76 -7.30
CA VAL A 364 17.64 -30.98 -6.91
C VAL A 364 16.69 -31.10 -8.10
N GLY A 365 17.21 -31.04 -9.33
CA GLY A 365 16.41 -31.12 -10.56
C GLY A 365 15.53 -29.89 -10.81
N ALA A 366 15.96 -28.72 -10.34
CA ALA A 366 15.30 -27.43 -10.53
C ALA A 366 15.72 -26.71 -11.83
#